data_AF-A0A8T5KBS0-F1
#
_entry.id   AF-A0A8T5KBS0-F1
#
_cell.length_a   1.000
_cell.length_b   1.000
_cell.length_c   1.000
_cell.angle_alpha   90.00
_cell.angle_beta   90.00
_cell.angle_gamma   90.00
#
_symmetry.space_group_name_H-M   'P 1'
#
loop_
_entity.id
_entity.type
_entity.pdbx_description
1 polymer ?
#
loop_
_entity_poly.entity_id
_entity_poly.type
_entity_poly.pdbx_seq_one_letter_code
_entity_poly.pdbx_strand_id
1 'polypeptide(L)'
;MSNYSPTRDTLAKRIAGEIVLSAAPGQTMRKWRGLLSVNQIDMANALELSPSVISDYETGRRKSPGAGFIKRYVASLLGIDVIRGGHYIKQLSRITLDPSDVFSDIREFMAPVSIQEVVEAVDGEIFNGDEQVGQDVFGYTVVDSMKAIMMLSGLDF
;
A
#
# COMPACT_ATOMS: atom_id res chain seq x y z
N MET A 1 18.94 -0.30 -2.20
CA MET A 1 18.16 0.13 -1.02
C MET A 1 16.97 0.98 -1.45
N SER A 2 15.75 0.42 -1.47
CA SER A 2 14.57 0.97 -0.77
C SER A 2 13.40 0.03 -1.01
N ASN A 3 12.89 -0.58 0.07
CA ASN A 3 11.67 -1.37 0.10
C ASN A 3 10.46 -0.48 -0.25
N TYR A 4 10.15 -0.35 -1.54
CA TYR A 4 8.93 0.29 -2.01
C TYR A 4 7.84 -0.76 -2.22
N SER A 5 6.94 -0.89 -1.25
CA SER A 5 5.66 -1.54 -1.48
C SER A 5 4.84 -0.69 -2.47
N PRO A 6 4.22 -1.27 -3.51
CA PRO A 6 3.31 -0.57 -4.43
C PRO A 6 2.25 0.26 -3.69
N THR A 7 1.72 -0.25 -2.57
CA THR A 7 0.76 0.46 -1.71
C THR A 7 1.32 1.77 -1.15
N ARG A 8 2.60 1.77 -0.76
CA ARG A 8 3.25 2.96 -0.19
C ARG A 8 3.36 4.06 -1.23
N ASP A 9 3.65 3.71 -2.49
CA ASP A 9 3.73 4.68 -3.58
C ASP A 9 2.36 5.27 -3.92
N THR A 10 1.32 4.43 -4.01
CA THR A 10 -0.06 4.89 -4.20
C THR A 10 -0.49 5.83 -3.08
N LEU A 11 -0.19 5.49 -1.83
CA LEU A 11 -0.49 6.36 -0.69
C LEU A 11 0.31 7.67 -0.74
N ALA A 12 1.59 7.62 -1.09
CA ALA A 12 2.41 8.82 -1.23
C ALA A 12 1.84 9.77 -2.29
N LYS A 13 1.46 9.25 -3.46
CA LYS A 13 0.81 10.02 -4.53
C LYS A 13 -0.51 10.62 -4.08
N ARG A 14 -1.33 9.85 -3.35
CA ARG A 14 -2.61 10.33 -2.80
C ARG A 14 -2.42 11.48 -1.82
N ILE A 15 -1.53 11.33 -0.84
CA ILE A 15 -1.26 12.38 0.17
C ILE A 15 -0.71 13.63 -0.51
N ALA A 16 0.30 13.48 -1.36
CA ALA A 16 0.91 14.60 -2.06
C ALA A 16 -0.11 15.33 -2.95
N GLY A 17 -0.93 14.58 -3.70
CA GLY A 17 -1.99 15.13 -4.53
C GLY A 17 -3.02 15.91 -3.72
N GLU A 18 -3.49 15.36 -2.59
CA GLU A 18 -4.45 16.05 -1.72
C GLU A 18 -3.87 17.33 -1.13
N ILE A 19 -2.58 17.34 -0.73
CA ILE A 19 -1.92 18.56 -0.23
C ILE A 19 -1.83 19.62 -1.33
N VAL A 20 -1.42 19.24 -2.54
CA VAL A 20 -1.23 20.18 -3.66
C VAL A 20 -2.56 20.78 -4.15
N LEU A 21 -3.62 19.97 -4.21
CA LEU A 21 -4.93 20.39 -4.71
C LEU A 21 -5.79 21.09 -3.64
N SER A 22 -5.37 21.06 -2.37
CA SER A 22 -6.13 21.66 -1.27
C SER A 22 -6.08 23.20 -1.30
N ALA A 23 -7.22 23.82 -1.01
CA ALA A 23 -7.29 25.26 -0.72
C ALA A 23 -6.55 25.66 0.57
N ALA A 24 -6.31 24.70 1.47
CA ALA A 24 -5.57 24.89 2.71
C ALA A 24 -4.49 23.80 2.91
N PRO A 25 -3.38 23.83 2.14
CA PRO A 25 -2.37 22.77 2.15
C PRO A 25 -1.80 22.45 3.54
N GLY A 26 -1.57 23.47 4.37
CA GLY A 26 -1.07 23.30 5.73
C GLY A 26 -2.04 22.56 6.65
N GLN A 27 -3.34 22.82 6.52
CA GLN A 27 -4.36 22.07 7.28
C GLN A 27 -4.46 20.62 6.79
N THR A 28 -4.32 20.40 5.47
CA THR A 28 -4.26 19.05 4.90
C THR A 28 -3.02 18.28 5.38
N MET A 29 -1.86 18.93 5.49
CA MET A 29 -0.66 18.34 6.11
C MET A 29 -0.93 17.92 7.56
N ARG A 30 -1.57 18.80 8.35
CA ARG A 30 -1.94 18.51 9.74
C ARG A 30 -2.90 17.33 9.85
N LYS A 31 -3.91 17.26 8.98
CA LYS A 31 -4.86 16.15 8.89
C LYS A 31 -4.11 14.83 8.69
N TRP A 32 -3.27 14.74 7.66
CA TRP A 32 -2.52 13.52 7.37
C TRP A 32 -1.55 13.15 8.49
N ARG A 33 -0.86 14.12 9.08
CA ARG A 33 -0.01 13.89 10.25
C ARG A 33 -0.78 13.30 11.43
N GLY A 34 -1.99 13.82 11.69
CA GLY A 34 -2.88 13.31 12.72
C GLY A 34 -3.39 11.90 12.45
N LEU A 35 -3.76 11.60 11.19
CA LEU A 35 -4.21 10.26 10.78
C LEU A 35 -3.14 9.19 11.00
N LEU A 36 -1.87 9.52 10.75
CA LEU A 36 -0.74 8.61 11.00
C LEU A 36 -0.20 8.70 12.44
N SER A 37 -0.91 9.41 13.34
CA SER A 37 -0.52 9.58 14.74
C SER A 37 0.92 10.09 14.94
N VAL A 38 1.39 10.95 14.04
CA VAL A 38 2.73 11.55 14.12
C VAL A 38 2.61 12.90 14.83
N ASN A 39 3.47 13.19 15.82
CA ASN A 39 3.45 14.51 16.48
C ASN A 39 4.34 15.51 15.70
N GLN A 40 4.24 16.82 16.00
CA GLN A 40 5.02 17.84 15.30
C GLN A 40 6.53 17.70 15.52
N ILE A 41 6.95 17.22 16.70
CA ILE A 41 8.35 17.05 17.07
C ILE A 41 8.98 15.92 16.24
N ASP A 42 8.32 14.77 16.17
CA ASP A 42 8.74 13.62 15.37
C ASP A 42 8.87 13.99 13.89
N MET A 43 7.88 14.73 13.37
CA MET A 43 7.89 15.18 11.98
C MET A 43 9.03 16.15 11.69
N ALA A 44 9.29 17.07 12.62
CA ALA A 44 10.36 18.05 12.50
C ALA A 44 11.74 17.39 12.58
N ASN A 45 11.93 16.46 13.51
CA ASN A 45 13.14 15.65 13.64
C ASN A 45 13.42 14.86 12.34
N ALA A 46 12.40 14.20 11.80
CA ALA A 46 12.51 13.44 10.55
C ALA A 46 12.74 14.30 9.29
N LEU A 47 12.60 15.62 9.40
CA LEU A 47 12.88 16.58 8.33
C LEU A 47 14.13 17.42 8.61
N GLU A 48 14.79 17.22 9.76
CA GLU A 48 15.90 18.05 10.24
C GLU A 48 15.53 19.55 10.31
N LEU A 49 14.32 19.83 10.81
CA LEU A 49 13.77 21.18 10.97
C LEU A 49 13.37 21.44 12.41
N SER A 50 13.16 22.72 12.75
CA SER A 50 12.52 23.10 14.01
C SER A 50 11.02 22.73 13.99
N PRO A 51 10.43 22.27 15.11
CA PRO A 51 8.98 22.08 15.26
C PRO A 51 8.16 23.32 14.90
N SER A 52 8.73 24.52 15.07
CA SER A 52 8.08 25.77 14.67
C SER A 52 7.79 25.84 13.17
N VAL A 53 8.64 25.25 12.32
CA VAL A 53 8.45 25.24 10.86
C VAL A 53 7.25 24.39 10.48
N ILE A 54 7.05 23.26 11.14
CA ILE A 54 5.87 22.40 10.93
C ILE A 54 4.62 23.15 11.38
N SER A 55 4.66 23.73 12.58
CA SER A 55 3.56 24.53 13.12
C SER A 55 3.21 25.73 12.23
N ASP A 56 4.20 26.41 11.64
CA ASP A 56 3.99 27.54 10.73
C ASP A 56 3.21 27.15 9.48
N TYR A 57 3.50 25.99 8.88
CA TYR A 57 2.69 25.48 7.77
C TYR A 57 1.30 25.11 8.23
N GLU A 58 1.18 24.33 9.32
CA GLU A 58 -0.11 23.81 9.77
C GLU A 58 -1.10 24.87 10.26
N THR A 59 -0.58 25.99 10.76
CA THR A 59 -1.37 27.16 11.19
C THR A 59 -1.60 28.16 10.06
N GLY A 60 -0.99 27.96 8.90
CA GLY A 60 -1.11 28.85 7.75
C GLY A 60 -0.28 30.14 7.84
N ARG A 61 0.59 30.28 8.86
CA ARG A 61 1.57 31.39 8.92
C ARG A 61 2.51 31.36 7.73
N ARG A 62 2.95 30.17 7.32
CA ARG A 62 3.56 29.94 6.01
C ARG A 62 2.52 29.50 5.00
N LYS A 63 2.38 30.29 3.95
CA LYS A 63 1.52 29.97 2.81
C LYS A 63 2.20 28.92 1.95
N SER A 64 1.41 27.93 1.54
CA SER A 64 1.67 26.93 0.49
C SER A 64 3.09 26.30 0.47
N PRO A 65 3.26 25.05 0.95
CA PRO A 65 4.54 24.35 0.84
C PRO A 65 4.93 24.12 -0.63
N GLY A 66 6.22 24.29 -0.97
CA GLY A 66 6.72 23.98 -2.30
C GLY A 66 6.78 22.48 -2.57
N ALA A 67 6.73 22.07 -3.85
CA ALA A 67 6.69 20.65 -4.25
C ALA A 67 7.85 19.81 -3.67
N GLY A 68 9.06 20.38 -3.61
CA GLY A 68 10.21 19.71 -2.99
C GLY A 68 10.04 19.46 -1.49
N PHE A 69 9.41 20.41 -0.78
CA PHE A 69 9.07 20.23 0.63
C PHE A 69 7.99 19.16 0.80
N ILE A 70 6.92 19.19 -0.01
CA ILE A 70 5.84 18.19 0.03
C ILE A 70 6.41 16.78 -0.18
N LYS A 71 7.30 16.60 -1.16
CA LYS A 71 7.96 15.30 -1.41
C LYS A 71 8.69 14.79 -0.17
N ARG A 72 9.51 15.62 0.49
CA ARG A 72 10.22 15.23 1.72
C ARG A 72 9.25 14.99 2.86
N TYR A 73 8.26 15.84 3.04
CA TYR A 73 7.24 15.73 4.09
C TYR A 73 6.50 14.39 4.00
N VAL A 74 5.97 14.04 2.83
CA VAL A 74 5.25 12.77 2.62
C VAL A 74 6.18 11.57 2.81
N ALA A 75 7.42 11.65 2.30
CA ALA A 75 8.39 10.57 2.48
C ALA A 75 8.74 10.33 3.95
N SER A 76 9.01 11.39 4.72
CA SER A 76 9.29 11.30 6.16
C SER A 76 8.07 10.84 6.95
N LEU A 77 6.87 11.33 6.61
CA LEU A 77 5.62 10.94 7.27
C LEU A 77 5.35 9.43 7.13
N LEU A 78 5.48 8.90 5.92
CA LEU A 78 5.34 7.46 5.68
C LEU A 78 6.52 6.66 6.25
N GLY A 79 7.72 7.22 6.27
CA GLY A 79 8.88 6.61 6.91
C GLY A 79 8.66 6.35 8.40
N ILE A 80 8.07 7.32 9.11
CA ILE A 80 7.74 7.19 10.54
C ILE A 80 6.72 6.05 10.77
N ASP A 81 5.67 5.95 9.94
CA ASP A 81 4.69 4.85 10.05
C ASP A 81 5.34 3.49 9.84
N VAL A 82 6.23 3.36 8.84
CA VAL A 82 6.97 2.11 8.58
C VAL A 82 7.83 1.71 9.78
N ILE A 83 8.57 2.66 10.37
CA ILE A 83 9.39 2.41 11.57
C ILE A 83 8.51 1.94 12.75
N ARG A 84 7.27 2.41 12.83
CA ARG A 84 6.28 2.04 13.86
C ARG A 84 5.48 0.77 13.54
N GLY A 85 5.86 0.00 12.52
CA GLY A 85 5.20 -1.27 12.16
C GLY A 85 4.24 -1.19 10.97
N GLY A 86 4.08 -0.01 10.36
CA GLY A 86 3.36 0.20 9.10
C GLY A 86 1.84 0.03 9.21
N HIS A 87 1.27 0.31 10.39
CA HIS A 87 -0.14 0.05 10.67
C HIS A 87 -1.08 0.81 9.74
N TYR A 88 -0.79 2.08 9.46
CA TYR A 88 -1.67 2.89 8.61
C TYR A 88 -1.58 2.47 7.14
N ILE A 89 -0.37 2.18 6.64
CA ILE A 89 -0.18 1.65 5.28
C ILE A 89 -0.92 0.32 5.10
N LYS A 90 -0.85 -0.59 6.08
CA LYS A 90 -1.57 -1.88 6.06
C LYS A 90 -3.09 -1.72 6.18
N GLN A 91 -3.57 -0.77 6.98
CA GLN A 91 -5.00 -0.53 7.09
C GLN A 91 -5.57 0.07 5.80
N LEU A 92 -4.83 0.99 5.18
CA LEU A 92 -5.26 1.57 3.92
C LEU A 92 -5.19 0.56 2.78
N SER A 93 -4.18 -0.30 2.73
CA SER A 93 -4.11 -1.36 1.71
C SER A 93 -5.40 -2.16 1.67
N ARG A 94 -5.97 -2.47 2.84
CA ARG A 94 -7.24 -3.20 2.96
C ARG A 94 -8.45 -2.44 2.42
N ILE A 95 -8.48 -1.12 2.57
CA ILE A 95 -9.63 -0.27 2.17
C ILE A 95 -9.57 0.10 0.69
N THR A 96 -8.37 0.19 0.11
CA THR A 96 -8.17 0.56 -1.29
C THR A 96 -7.95 -0.64 -2.21
N LEU A 97 -8.06 -1.87 -1.71
CA LEU A 97 -8.03 -3.08 -2.52
C LEU A 97 -9.22 -3.08 -3.47
N ASP A 98 -8.95 -2.94 -4.76
CA ASP A 98 -9.83 -3.55 -5.75
C ASP A 98 -9.49 -5.05 -5.77
N PRO A 99 -10.47 -5.97 -5.69
CA PRO A 99 -10.21 -7.40 -5.90
C PRO A 99 -9.36 -7.69 -7.15
N SER A 100 -9.48 -6.86 -8.21
CA SER A 100 -8.64 -6.99 -9.41
C SER A 100 -7.15 -6.75 -9.19
N ASP A 101 -6.74 -6.10 -8.10
CA ASP A 101 -5.33 -5.84 -7.80
C ASP A 101 -4.57 -7.11 -7.38
N VAL A 102 -5.28 -8.07 -6.79
CA VAL A 102 -4.74 -9.33 -6.25
C VAL A 102 -5.16 -10.53 -7.11
N PHE A 103 -6.41 -10.57 -7.53
CA PHE A 103 -6.96 -11.61 -8.40
C PHE A 103 -6.88 -11.17 -9.86
N SER A 104 -6.03 -11.82 -10.64
CA SER A 104 -5.81 -11.47 -12.05
C SER A 104 -6.85 -12.10 -12.98
N ASP A 105 -7.32 -13.31 -12.65
CA ASP A 105 -8.34 -14.01 -13.42
C ASP A 105 -9.01 -15.07 -12.54
N ILE A 106 -10.27 -15.38 -12.85
CA ILE A 106 -11.01 -16.48 -12.23
C ILE A 106 -11.92 -17.09 -13.29
N ARG A 107 -11.85 -18.42 -13.46
CA ARG A 107 -12.69 -19.13 -14.42
C ARG A 107 -13.09 -20.50 -13.92
N GLU A 108 -14.30 -20.88 -14.30
CA GLU A 108 -14.78 -22.25 -14.20
C GLU A 108 -14.58 -22.97 -15.54
N PHE A 109 -14.27 -24.25 -15.46
CA PHE A 109 -14.15 -25.12 -16.62
C PHE A 109 -15.51 -25.71 -17.00
N MET A 110 -15.73 -25.91 -18.29
CA MET A 110 -16.96 -26.53 -18.81
C MET A 110 -17.04 -28.04 -18.50
N ALA A 111 -15.90 -28.66 -18.19
CA ALA A 111 -15.75 -30.05 -17.79
C ALA A 111 -14.58 -30.14 -16.78
N PRO A 112 -14.51 -31.19 -15.95
CA PRO A 112 -13.37 -31.41 -15.07
C PRO A 112 -12.07 -31.51 -15.89
N VAL A 113 -11.01 -30.89 -15.39
CA VAL A 113 -9.65 -30.93 -15.98
C VAL A 113 -8.70 -31.41 -14.89
N SER A 114 -7.77 -32.31 -15.21
CA SER A 114 -6.81 -32.78 -14.21
C SER A 114 -5.85 -31.67 -13.80
N ILE A 115 -5.39 -31.68 -12.54
CA ILE A 115 -4.37 -30.72 -12.08
C ILE A 115 -3.11 -30.80 -12.94
N GLN A 116 -2.72 -32.02 -13.35
CA GLN A 116 -1.57 -32.23 -14.22
C GLN A 116 -1.70 -31.50 -15.57
N GLU A 117 -2.85 -31.58 -16.23
CA GLU A 117 -3.09 -30.85 -17.48
C GLU A 117 -2.98 -29.33 -17.30
N VAL A 118 -3.48 -28.80 -16.17
CA VAL A 118 -3.36 -27.37 -15.87
C VAL A 118 -1.90 -26.96 -15.71
N VAL A 119 -1.12 -27.74 -14.93
CA VAL A 119 0.30 -27.48 -14.67
C VAL A 119 1.12 -27.52 -15.95
N GLU A 120 0.91 -28.53 -16.79
CA GLU A 120 1.58 -28.66 -18.09
C GLU A 120 1.20 -27.52 -19.04
N ALA A 121 -0.07 -27.09 -19.07
CA ALA A 121 -0.54 -26.03 -19.95
C ALA A 121 0.04 -24.64 -19.61
N VAL A 122 0.39 -24.39 -18.34
CA VAL A 122 0.98 -23.12 -17.90
C VAL A 122 2.50 -23.20 -17.67
N ASP A 123 3.12 -24.35 -17.94
CA ASP A 123 4.53 -24.63 -17.59
C ASP A 123 4.81 -24.34 -16.10
N GLY A 124 3.89 -24.82 -15.24
CA GLY A 124 3.84 -24.52 -13.83
C GLY A 124 4.68 -25.45 -12.97
N GLU A 125 4.98 -25.02 -11.74
CA GLU A 125 5.61 -25.82 -10.70
C GLU A 125 4.67 -25.96 -9.50
N ILE A 126 4.61 -27.15 -8.93
CA ILE A 126 3.76 -27.45 -7.78
C ILE A 126 4.57 -27.19 -6.51
N PHE A 127 4.07 -26.27 -5.68
CA PHE A 127 4.71 -25.93 -4.40
C PHE A 127 4.10 -26.71 -3.21
N ASN A 128 2.92 -27.29 -3.36
CA ASN A 128 2.22 -28.04 -2.33
C ASN A 128 1.17 -28.97 -2.95
N GLY A 129 0.87 -30.09 -2.30
CA GLY A 129 -0.19 -31.00 -2.71
C GLY A 129 0.20 -31.96 -3.83
N ASP A 130 1.46 -32.38 -3.89
CA ASP A 130 1.96 -33.34 -4.90
C ASP A 130 1.14 -34.64 -4.95
N GLU A 131 0.54 -35.03 -3.83
CA GLU A 131 -0.35 -36.19 -3.74
C GLU A 131 -1.70 -36.01 -4.45
N GLN A 132 -2.11 -34.77 -4.77
CA GLN A 132 -3.38 -34.47 -5.43
C GLN A 132 -3.26 -34.26 -6.94
N VAL A 133 -2.07 -34.36 -7.54
CA VAL A 133 -1.84 -34.05 -8.96
C VAL A 133 -2.75 -34.81 -9.93
N GLY A 134 -3.15 -36.03 -9.57
CA GLY A 134 -4.08 -36.85 -10.35
C GLY A 134 -5.57 -36.53 -10.15
N GLN A 135 -5.91 -35.54 -9.32
CA GLN A 135 -7.29 -35.12 -9.09
C GLN A 135 -7.76 -34.12 -10.15
N ASP A 136 -9.07 -34.10 -10.38
CA ASP A 136 -9.70 -33.14 -11.25
C ASP A 136 -10.05 -31.85 -10.50
N VAL A 137 -9.93 -30.74 -11.20
CA VAL A 137 -10.36 -29.41 -10.80
C VAL A 137 -11.43 -28.89 -11.76
N PHE A 138 -12.25 -27.96 -11.27
CA PHE A 138 -13.40 -27.41 -12.00
C PHE A 138 -13.19 -25.94 -12.40
N GLY A 139 -12.01 -25.39 -12.16
CA GLY A 139 -11.69 -24.00 -12.46
C GLY A 139 -10.35 -23.59 -11.86
N TYR A 140 -10.03 -22.31 -11.99
CA TYR A 140 -8.83 -21.71 -11.43
C TYR A 140 -9.06 -20.28 -10.98
N THR A 141 -8.19 -19.82 -10.08
CA THR A 141 -8.01 -18.41 -9.73
C THR A 141 -6.53 -18.07 -9.85
N VAL A 142 -6.20 -17.05 -10.63
CA VAL A 142 -4.83 -16.53 -10.76
C VAL A 142 -4.62 -15.41 -9.77
N VAL A 143 -3.59 -15.54 -8.93
CA VAL A 143 -3.31 -14.61 -7.83
C VAL A 143 -1.88 -14.08 -7.92
N ASP A 144 -1.70 -12.77 -7.75
CA ASP A 144 -0.38 -12.18 -7.51
C ASP A 144 0.05 -12.47 -6.06
N SER A 145 0.90 -13.48 -5.88
CA SER A 145 1.29 -13.97 -4.55
C SER A 145 1.98 -12.91 -3.69
N MET A 146 2.79 -12.04 -4.29
CA MET A 146 3.47 -10.97 -3.56
C MET A 146 2.48 -9.94 -3.03
N LYS A 147 1.52 -9.52 -3.86
CA LYS A 147 0.46 -8.62 -3.41
C LYS A 147 -0.45 -9.31 -2.40
N ALA A 148 -0.80 -10.57 -2.61
CA ALA A 148 -1.63 -11.33 -1.69
C ALA A 148 -1.00 -11.40 -0.29
N ILE A 149 0.28 -11.76 -0.17
CA ILE A 149 1.01 -11.80 1.12
C ILE A 149 1.06 -10.43 1.79
N MET A 150 1.22 -9.37 1.00
CA MET A 150 1.38 -8.02 1.53
C MET A 150 0.05 -7.37 1.93
N MET A 151 -1.05 -7.77 1.29
CA MET A 151 -2.34 -7.06 1.36
C MET A 151 -3.46 -7.86 2.01
N LEU A 152 -3.49 -9.19 1.82
CA LEU A 152 -4.50 -10.08 2.37
C LEU A 152 -4.08 -10.61 3.75
N SER A 153 -5.05 -10.77 4.64
CA SER A 153 -4.92 -11.46 5.91
C SER A 153 -5.38 -12.91 5.79
N GLY A 154 -5.05 -13.77 6.75
CA GLY A 154 -5.50 -15.17 6.75
C GLY A 154 -7.01 -15.37 6.84
N LEU A 155 -7.80 -14.31 7.05
CA LEU A 155 -9.27 -14.33 7.00
C LEU A 155 -9.81 -13.99 5.59
N ASP A 156 -8.95 -13.49 4.70
CA ASP A 156 -9.30 -13.11 3.32
C ASP A 156 -9.04 -14.25 2.32
N PHE A 157 -8.57 -15.40 2.79
CA PHE A 157 -8.35 -16.65 2.04
C PHE A 157 -9.39 -17.70 2.40
#